data_AF-H2ZL65-F1
#
_entry.id   AF-H2ZL65-F1
#
_cell.length_a   1.000
_cell.length_b   1.000
_cell.length_c   1.000
_cell.angle_alpha   90.00
_cell.angle_beta   90.00
_cell.angle_gamma   90.00
#
_symmetry.space_group_name_H-M   'P 1'
#
loop_
_entity.id
_entity.type
_entity.pdbx_description
1 polymer ?
#
loop_
_entity_poly.entity_id
_entity_poly.type
_entity_poly.pdbx_seq_one_letter_code
_entity_poly.pdbx_strand_id
1 'polypeptide(L)'
;MLSWTRDTIKKPMIMTKDKHTKKDACETFKLIQAYMGDKKVKKAEKPEIALEVITKGWQGTGLRDEIYIQLCRQTTGNPKPESMERGFELLAMCLAFFPPSTKFYSYLEGYICTHLDSQEITGVNVAVYAEVSFKRLEKIIQTGAKRGQKKPTLDEVGQSQRSIFNPSMFGNTLDEVMELQMEKFPNYRLPWIQTTLSEQVLKLGGNCTEGIFRVPGDIDEVNMLKVQIDQWNVPEKLHDPHVPGSLLKLWYRELAAPLIPADFYDACVETFNDPDAAINVVYSLPEINRLCLSYLIRFLQIFAQPENSKITKMDASNLAMVMAPNCLRCESEDPRIIFENTRKEMSYIRTLVQYLDTSWLDGVK
;
A
#
# COMPACT_ATOMS: atom_id res chain seq x y z
N MET A 1 -13.75 35.05 -0.67
CA MET A 1 -12.79 34.13 -1.32
C MET A 1 -12.32 33.12 -0.28
N LEU A 2 -12.15 31.84 -0.66
CA LEU A 2 -11.67 30.80 0.26
C LEU A 2 -10.15 30.93 0.34
N SER A 3 -9.66 31.67 1.33
CA SER A 3 -8.25 31.98 1.50
C SER A 3 -7.82 31.79 2.95
N TRP A 4 -6.50 31.72 3.15
CA TRP A 4 -5.87 31.55 4.44
C TRP A 4 -6.43 32.54 5.46
N THR A 5 -6.59 32.06 6.68
CA THR A 5 -6.98 32.88 7.82
C THR A 5 -6.15 32.55 9.05
N ARG A 6 -5.81 33.61 9.80
CA ARG A 6 -5.20 33.47 11.13
C ARG A 6 -6.24 33.04 12.17
N ASP A 7 -7.50 33.46 11.99
CA ASP A 7 -8.55 33.21 12.97
C ASP A 7 -9.10 31.79 12.87
N THR A 8 -9.34 31.18 14.03
CA THR A 8 -9.99 29.86 14.12
C THR A 8 -11.46 29.96 13.70
N ILE A 9 -11.93 28.99 12.90
CA ILE A 9 -13.35 28.92 12.50
C ILE A 9 -14.27 28.64 13.69
N LYS A 10 -15.48 29.22 13.65
CA LYS A 10 -16.53 29.01 14.67
C LYS A 10 -17.65 28.09 14.18
N LYS A 11 -17.65 27.77 12.89
CA LYS A 11 -18.61 26.90 12.21
C LYS A 11 -17.86 26.10 11.13
N PRO A 12 -18.31 24.89 10.80
CA PRO A 12 -17.77 24.12 9.67
C PRO A 12 -17.82 24.90 8.37
N MET A 13 -16.93 24.56 7.44
CA MET A 13 -16.92 25.07 6.08
C MET A 13 -17.97 24.37 5.21
N ILE A 14 -18.26 23.10 5.48
CA ILE A 14 -19.31 22.32 4.85
C ILE A 14 -20.51 22.26 5.80
N MET A 15 -21.68 22.62 5.27
CA MET A 15 -22.91 22.64 6.04
C MET A 15 -23.29 21.22 6.49
N THR A 16 -23.42 21.04 7.81
CA THR A 16 -23.91 19.80 8.41
C THR A 16 -24.96 20.10 9.48
N LYS A 17 -25.88 19.16 9.68
CA LYS A 17 -26.86 19.20 10.79
C LYS A 17 -26.33 18.50 12.04
N ASP A 18 -25.34 17.63 11.89
CA ASP A 18 -24.78 16.86 13.01
C ASP A 18 -23.98 17.75 13.97
N LYS A 19 -24.33 17.69 15.27
CA LYS A 19 -23.70 18.49 16.31
C LYS A 19 -22.27 18.01 16.60
N HIS A 20 -22.00 16.71 16.46
CA HIS A 20 -20.68 16.14 16.72
C HIS A 20 -19.69 16.60 15.64
N THR A 21 -20.03 16.38 14.37
CA THR A 21 -19.28 16.86 13.20
C THR A 21 -19.04 18.37 13.25
N LYS A 22 -20.01 19.18 13.72
CA LYS A 22 -19.79 20.63 13.93
C LYS A 22 -18.65 20.94 14.88
N LYS A 23 -18.65 20.27 16.03
CA LYS A 23 -17.63 20.45 17.06
C LYS A 23 -16.27 19.98 16.54
N ASP A 24 -16.24 18.78 15.96
CA ASP A 24 -15.00 18.20 15.45
C ASP A 24 -14.41 18.98 14.28
N ALA A 25 -15.21 19.54 13.38
CA ALA A 25 -14.72 20.41 12.31
C ALA A 25 -13.95 21.62 12.86
N CYS A 26 -14.49 22.27 13.91
CA CYS A 26 -13.86 23.42 14.54
C CYS A 26 -12.61 23.05 15.33
N GLU A 27 -12.58 21.86 15.95
CA GLU A 27 -11.39 21.33 16.62
C GLU A 27 -10.30 20.96 15.61
N THR A 28 -10.69 20.30 14.53
CA THR A 28 -9.78 19.87 13.45
C THR A 28 -9.11 21.07 12.80
N PHE A 29 -9.83 22.16 12.58
CA PHE A 29 -9.23 23.40 12.08
C PHE A 29 -8.12 23.93 13.00
N LYS A 30 -8.30 23.83 14.33
CA LYS A 30 -7.25 24.25 15.29
C LYS A 30 -6.02 23.35 15.21
N LEU A 31 -6.23 22.05 14.99
CA LEU A 31 -5.15 21.08 14.81
C LEU A 31 -4.39 21.36 13.50
N ILE A 32 -5.09 21.64 12.40
CA ILE A 32 -4.48 22.07 11.13
C ILE A 32 -3.65 23.33 11.33
N GLN A 33 -4.20 24.37 11.96
CA GLN A 33 -3.45 25.59 12.27
C GLN A 33 -2.23 25.32 13.16
N ALA A 34 -2.33 24.37 14.10
CA ALA A 34 -1.22 23.98 14.97
C ALA A 34 -0.11 23.25 14.19
N TYR A 35 -0.48 22.29 13.35
CA TYR A 35 0.45 21.55 12.50
C TYR A 35 1.21 22.48 11.55
N MET A 36 0.49 23.41 10.92
CA MET A 36 1.06 24.43 10.02
C MET A 36 1.93 25.46 10.75
N GLY A 37 1.92 25.49 12.08
CA GLY A 37 2.67 26.46 12.89
C GLY A 37 2.02 27.84 12.97
N ASP A 38 0.78 27.97 12.53
CA ASP A 38 -0.02 29.20 12.66
C ASP A 38 -0.63 29.38 14.05
N LYS A 39 -0.62 28.31 14.87
CA LYS A 39 -1.13 28.31 16.24
C LYS A 39 -0.18 27.57 17.18
N LYS A 40 0.19 28.21 18.29
CA LYS A 40 1.02 27.58 19.33
C LYS A 40 0.22 26.55 20.12
N VAL A 41 0.79 25.36 20.31
CA VAL A 41 0.28 24.29 21.19
C VAL A 41 1.35 23.94 22.20
N LYS A 42 0.98 23.80 23.48
CA LYS A 42 1.94 23.65 24.60
C LYS A 42 2.34 22.20 24.91
N LYS A 43 1.64 21.20 24.37
CA LYS A 43 1.71 19.80 24.83
C LYS A 43 1.64 18.74 23.72
N ALA A 44 1.80 19.13 22.46
CA ALA A 44 1.74 18.19 21.35
C ALA A 44 2.79 18.56 20.30
N GLU A 45 3.58 17.56 19.90
CA GLU A 45 4.50 17.62 18.78
C GLU A 45 3.75 17.42 17.46
N LYS A 46 4.42 17.76 16.36
CA LYS A 46 3.81 17.70 15.03
C LYS A 46 3.29 16.30 14.65
N PRO A 47 4.01 15.19 14.90
CA PRO A 47 3.51 13.86 14.54
C PRO A 47 2.21 13.49 15.26
N GLU A 48 2.07 13.90 16.53
CA GLU A 48 0.87 13.64 17.33
C GLU A 48 -0.32 14.47 16.84
N ILE A 49 -0.07 15.72 16.45
CA ILE A 49 -1.11 16.59 15.85
C ILE A 49 -1.58 16.00 14.51
N ALA A 50 -0.65 15.55 13.65
CA ALA A 50 -1.00 14.90 12.39
C ALA A 50 -1.82 13.62 12.64
N LEU A 51 -1.38 12.78 13.58
CA LEU A 51 -2.11 11.57 13.95
C LEU A 51 -3.54 11.87 14.41
N GLU A 52 -3.75 12.93 15.19
CA GLU A 52 -5.08 13.32 15.65
C GLU A 52 -5.99 13.77 14.49
N VAL A 53 -5.48 14.60 13.57
CA VAL A 53 -6.23 15.02 12.35
C VAL A 53 -6.58 13.79 11.50
N ILE A 54 -5.59 12.92 11.26
CA ILE A 54 -5.75 11.72 10.45
C ILE A 54 -6.76 10.76 11.08
N THR A 55 -6.68 10.55 12.40
CA THR A 55 -7.63 9.70 13.14
C THR A 55 -9.05 10.24 13.04
N LYS A 56 -9.25 11.56 13.15
CA LYS A 56 -10.59 12.17 13.01
C LYS A 56 -11.18 11.95 11.61
N GLY A 57 -10.39 12.10 10.54
CA GLY A 57 -10.86 11.83 9.16
C GLY A 57 -11.07 10.34 8.86
N TRP A 58 -10.23 9.47 9.44
CA TRP A 58 -10.37 8.03 9.34
C TRP A 58 -11.68 7.55 9.99
N GLN A 59 -11.97 7.98 11.23
CA GLN A 59 -13.18 7.62 11.98
C GLN A 59 -14.45 8.25 11.42
N GLY A 60 -14.40 9.54 11.07
CA GLY A 60 -15.56 10.33 10.67
C GLY A 60 -15.62 10.58 9.18
N THR A 61 -16.39 9.79 8.43
CA THR A 61 -16.60 10.02 6.98
C THR A 61 -17.12 11.42 6.66
N GLY A 62 -17.97 11.98 7.52
CA GLY A 62 -18.49 13.35 7.40
C GLY A 62 -17.47 14.46 7.65
N LEU A 63 -16.27 14.14 8.15
CA LEU A 63 -15.18 15.11 8.37
C LEU A 63 -14.14 15.11 7.26
N ARG A 64 -14.14 14.14 6.34
CA ARG A 64 -13.07 13.98 5.34
C ARG A 64 -13.00 15.18 4.39
N ASP A 65 -14.11 15.50 3.74
CA ASP A 65 -14.20 16.66 2.85
C ASP A 65 -13.99 17.98 3.61
N GLU A 66 -14.42 18.03 4.87
CA GLU A 66 -14.22 19.19 5.75
C GLU A 66 -12.71 19.41 6.03
N ILE A 67 -11.95 18.34 6.28
CA ILE A 67 -10.49 18.42 6.46
C ILE A 67 -9.85 18.92 5.17
N TYR A 68 -10.19 18.35 4.02
CA TYR A 68 -9.59 18.74 2.75
C TYR A 68 -9.90 20.20 2.38
N ILE A 69 -11.14 20.66 2.54
CA ILE A 69 -11.49 22.05 2.23
C ILE A 69 -10.82 23.04 3.21
N GLN A 70 -10.64 22.65 4.48
CA GLN A 70 -9.88 23.45 5.45
C GLN A 70 -8.40 23.55 5.08
N LEU A 71 -7.79 22.46 4.60
CA LEU A 71 -6.42 22.46 4.08
C LEU A 71 -6.28 23.31 2.82
N CYS A 72 -7.20 23.17 1.85
CA CYS A 72 -7.25 24.00 0.64
C CYS A 72 -7.35 25.48 1.02
N ARG A 73 -8.21 25.82 1.99
CA ARG A 73 -8.33 27.19 2.51
C ARG A 73 -7.02 27.71 3.09
N GLN A 74 -6.39 26.94 3.97
CA GLN A 74 -5.19 27.38 4.65
C GLN A 74 -3.95 27.41 3.73
N THR A 75 -3.99 26.75 2.58
CA THR A 75 -2.92 26.80 1.58
C THR A 75 -3.19 27.86 0.49
N THR A 76 -4.45 28.23 0.24
CA THR A 76 -4.79 29.30 -0.72
C THR A 76 -4.45 30.69 -0.19
N GLY A 77 -3.54 31.41 -0.86
CA GLY A 77 -3.18 32.79 -0.50
C GLY A 77 -2.51 32.90 0.88
N ASN A 78 -1.84 31.83 1.32
CA ASN A 78 -1.12 31.83 2.60
C ASN A 78 0.16 32.69 2.49
N PRO A 79 0.32 33.72 3.33
CA PRO A 79 1.49 34.62 3.26
C PRO A 79 2.77 34.00 3.83
N LYS A 80 2.70 32.81 4.44
CA LYS A 80 3.84 32.15 5.08
C LYS A 80 4.20 30.87 4.32
N PRO A 81 5.34 30.83 3.63
CA PRO A 81 5.73 29.68 2.82
C PRO A 81 5.84 28.37 3.62
N GLU A 82 6.50 28.39 4.79
CA GLU A 82 6.59 27.21 5.68
C GLU A 82 5.22 26.70 6.16
N SER A 83 4.25 27.60 6.35
CA SER A 83 2.89 27.23 6.75
C SER A 83 2.19 26.54 5.59
N MET A 84 2.31 27.10 4.39
CA MET A 84 1.77 26.52 3.16
C MET A 84 2.33 25.12 2.91
N GLU A 85 3.64 24.95 3.00
CA GLU A 85 4.33 23.67 2.85
C GLU A 85 3.77 22.59 3.78
N ARG A 86 3.67 22.90 5.07
CA ARG A 86 3.08 21.99 6.08
C ARG A 86 1.61 21.69 5.81
N GLY A 87 0.88 22.61 5.20
CA GLY A 87 -0.50 22.38 4.76
C GLY A 87 -0.59 21.32 3.66
N PHE A 88 0.29 21.41 2.66
CA PHE A 88 0.39 20.43 1.58
C PHE A 88 0.94 19.08 2.07
N GLU A 89 1.92 19.09 2.99
CA GLU A 89 2.41 17.89 3.67
C GLU A 89 1.25 17.15 4.36
N LEU A 90 0.46 17.85 5.18
CA LEU A 90 -0.68 17.25 5.89
C LEU A 90 -1.77 16.77 4.93
N LEU A 91 -1.99 17.46 3.80
CA LEU A 91 -2.91 17.05 2.75
C LEU A 91 -2.49 15.73 2.12
N ALA A 92 -1.22 15.62 1.71
CA ALA A 92 -0.65 14.40 1.17
C ALA A 92 -0.77 13.25 2.18
N MET A 93 -0.44 13.52 3.46
CA MET A 93 -0.57 12.53 4.52
C MET A 93 -2.01 12.05 4.71
N CYS A 94 -3.01 12.95 4.74
CA CYS A 94 -4.42 12.59 4.88
C CYS A 94 -4.91 11.65 3.77
N LEU A 95 -4.52 11.91 2.51
CA LEU A 95 -4.86 11.06 1.36
C LEU A 95 -4.32 9.63 1.46
N ALA A 96 -3.30 9.36 2.28
CA ALA A 96 -2.83 8.00 2.52
C ALA A 96 -3.76 7.18 3.43
N PHE A 97 -4.63 7.82 4.22
CA PHE A 97 -5.45 7.15 5.25
C PHE A 97 -6.94 7.15 4.95
N PHE A 98 -7.44 8.15 4.23
CA PHE A 98 -8.84 8.22 3.85
C PHE A 98 -9.00 8.97 2.53
N PRO A 99 -10.00 8.62 1.71
CA PRO A 99 -10.31 9.35 0.49
C PRO A 99 -11.28 10.52 0.73
N PRO A 100 -11.31 11.53 -0.17
CA PRO A 100 -12.44 12.44 -0.23
C PRO A 100 -13.71 11.69 -0.68
N SER A 101 -14.87 12.33 -0.54
CA SER A 101 -16.10 11.80 -1.16
C SER A 101 -16.02 11.89 -2.69
N THR A 102 -16.78 11.04 -3.38
CA THR A 102 -16.88 11.07 -4.85
C THR A 102 -17.34 12.43 -5.39
N LYS A 103 -18.15 13.17 -4.60
CA LYS A 103 -18.61 14.52 -4.95
C LYS A 103 -17.52 15.58 -4.80
N PHE A 104 -16.60 15.39 -3.86
CA PHE A 104 -15.52 16.33 -3.58
C PHE A 104 -14.24 16.03 -4.37
N TYR A 105 -14.10 14.79 -4.87
CA TYR A 105 -12.94 14.31 -5.62
C TYR A 105 -12.48 15.31 -6.70
N SER A 106 -13.34 15.64 -7.68
CA SER A 106 -12.95 16.49 -8.81
C SER A 106 -12.55 17.92 -8.40
N TYR A 107 -13.11 18.42 -7.31
CA TYR A 107 -12.70 19.71 -6.76
C TYR A 107 -11.29 19.63 -6.16
N LEU A 108 -11.03 18.61 -5.34
CA LEU A 108 -9.72 18.41 -4.72
C LEU A 108 -8.64 18.13 -5.76
N GLU A 109 -8.94 17.31 -6.76
CA GLU A 109 -8.06 17.03 -7.90
C GLU A 109 -7.71 18.33 -8.64
N GLY A 110 -8.72 19.11 -9.06
CA GLY A 110 -8.49 20.38 -9.72
C GLY A 110 -7.65 21.35 -8.89
N TYR A 111 -7.87 21.40 -7.57
CA TYR A 111 -7.08 22.21 -6.64
C TYR A 111 -5.61 21.75 -6.56
N ILE A 112 -5.37 20.44 -6.49
CA ILE A 112 -4.00 19.89 -6.47
C ILE A 112 -3.30 20.18 -7.79
N CYS A 113 -3.99 20.01 -8.93
CA CYS A 113 -3.44 20.26 -10.25
C CYS A 113 -2.93 21.69 -10.44
N THR A 114 -3.58 22.71 -9.85
CA THR A 114 -3.08 24.09 -9.94
C THR A 114 -1.74 24.31 -9.25
N HIS A 115 -1.26 23.35 -8.47
CA HIS A 115 -0.01 23.42 -7.71
C HIS A 115 1.08 22.48 -8.25
N LEU A 116 0.80 21.66 -9.28
CA LEU A 116 1.80 20.79 -9.91
C LEU A 116 2.90 21.60 -10.62
N ASP A 117 2.53 22.68 -11.30
CA ASP A 117 3.48 23.55 -12.02
C ASP A 117 3.88 24.80 -11.21
N SER A 118 3.67 24.79 -9.90
CA SER A 118 3.98 25.94 -9.05
C SER A 118 5.50 26.14 -8.90
N GLN A 119 6.14 26.68 -9.93
CA GLN A 119 7.54 27.11 -9.90
C GLN A 119 7.71 28.28 -8.93
N GLU A 120 8.25 28.01 -7.74
CA GLU A 120 8.89 28.98 -6.82
C GLU A 120 8.20 30.34 -6.55
N ILE A 121 6.90 30.51 -6.81
CA ILE A 121 6.21 31.82 -6.68
C ILE A 121 6.23 32.32 -5.22
N THR A 122 6.36 31.42 -4.25
CA THR A 122 6.33 31.70 -2.80
C THR A 122 7.63 31.35 -2.06
N GLY A 123 8.69 30.94 -2.77
CA GLY A 123 9.96 30.53 -2.15
C GLY A 123 9.95 29.14 -1.49
N VAL A 124 8.91 28.33 -1.71
CA VAL A 124 8.87 26.90 -1.33
C VAL A 124 8.29 26.09 -2.48
N ASN A 125 8.93 24.96 -2.80
CA ASN A 125 8.47 24.02 -3.81
C ASN A 125 7.40 23.09 -3.20
N VAL A 126 6.12 23.43 -3.40
CA VAL A 126 4.99 22.59 -2.99
C VAL A 126 4.62 21.54 -4.03
N ALA A 127 5.25 21.56 -5.21
CA ALA A 127 4.92 20.67 -6.33
C ALA A 127 5.14 19.20 -5.98
N VAL A 128 6.18 18.86 -5.21
CA VAL A 128 6.43 17.48 -4.76
C VAL A 128 5.26 16.95 -3.93
N TYR A 129 4.73 17.75 -3.01
CA TYR A 129 3.57 17.37 -2.20
C TYR A 129 2.29 17.27 -3.03
N ALA A 130 2.12 18.17 -3.99
CA ALA A 130 0.99 18.14 -4.92
C ALA A 130 1.03 16.91 -5.83
N GLU A 131 2.20 16.55 -6.37
CA GLU A 131 2.39 15.34 -7.19
C GLU A 131 2.08 14.07 -6.41
N VAL A 132 2.58 13.95 -5.18
CA VAL A 132 2.28 12.80 -4.31
C VAL A 132 0.79 12.76 -3.97
N SER A 133 0.18 13.91 -3.72
CA SER A 133 -1.26 14.01 -3.44
C SER A 133 -2.10 13.62 -4.64
N PHE A 134 -1.70 14.04 -5.84
CA PHE A 134 -2.35 13.68 -7.10
C PHE A 134 -2.29 12.17 -7.33
N LYS A 135 -1.10 11.55 -7.26
CA LYS A 135 -0.92 10.09 -7.40
C LYS A 135 -1.74 9.30 -6.37
N ARG A 136 -1.74 9.74 -5.10
CA ARG A 136 -2.54 9.11 -4.03
C ARG A 136 -4.04 9.23 -4.31
N LEU A 137 -4.48 10.35 -4.89
CA LEU A 137 -5.87 10.61 -5.24
C LEU A 137 -6.33 9.73 -6.42
N GLU A 138 -5.55 9.61 -7.49
CA GLU A 138 -5.86 8.72 -8.63
C GLU A 138 -5.97 7.26 -8.19
N LYS A 139 -5.07 6.82 -7.31
CA LYS A 139 -5.04 5.46 -6.78
C LYS A 139 -6.29 5.08 -6.00
N ILE A 140 -6.93 6.03 -5.32
CA ILE A 140 -8.19 5.81 -4.61
C ILE A 140 -9.30 5.33 -5.56
N ILE A 141 -9.31 5.80 -6.81
CA ILE A 141 -10.28 5.34 -7.81
C ILE A 141 -9.97 3.91 -8.24
N GLN A 142 -8.69 3.60 -8.46
CA GLN A 142 -8.26 2.31 -9.01
C GLN A 142 -8.40 1.16 -8.00
N THR A 143 -8.02 1.37 -6.75
CA THR A 143 -7.99 0.29 -5.73
C THR A 143 -9.17 0.31 -4.78
N GLY A 144 -10.09 1.26 -4.96
CA GLY A 144 -11.10 1.60 -3.97
C GLY A 144 -10.49 2.19 -2.68
N ALA A 145 -11.35 2.70 -1.80
CA ALA A 145 -10.93 3.13 -0.48
C ALA A 145 -10.38 1.92 0.26
N LYS A 146 -9.07 1.88 0.57
CA LYS A 146 -8.53 0.95 1.56
C LYS A 146 -9.31 1.18 2.84
N ARG A 147 -10.32 0.34 3.12
CA ARG A 147 -11.02 0.33 4.40
C ARG A 147 -9.93 0.00 5.41
N GLY A 148 -9.38 1.02 6.06
CA GLY A 148 -8.36 0.83 7.07
C GLY A 148 -8.95 -0.07 8.15
N GLN A 149 -8.61 -1.36 8.13
CA GLN A 149 -9.06 -2.32 9.14
C GLN A 149 -8.45 -2.01 10.51
N LYS A 150 -7.45 -1.12 10.55
CA LYS A 150 -6.71 -0.71 11.74
C LYS A 150 -6.72 0.81 11.90
N LYS A 151 -6.78 1.23 13.17
CA LYS A 151 -6.68 2.63 13.56
C LYS A 151 -5.26 3.15 13.24
N PRO A 152 -5.12 4.36 12.67
CA PRO A 152 -3.82 4.98 12.42
C PRO A 152 -2.92 5.03 13.65
N THR A 153 -1.62 4.84 13.45
CA THR A 153 -0.58 4.87 14.48
C THR A 153 0.49 5.94 14.18
N LEU A 154 1.29 6.33 15.18
CA LEU A 154 2.38 7.29 14.98
C LEU A 154 3.40 6.80 13.94
N ASP A 155 3.66 5.49 13.89
CA ASP A 155 4.61 4.91 12.94
C ASP A 155 4.09 5.02 11.50
N GLU A 156 2.82 4.67 11.26
CA GLU A 156 2.19 4.81 9.95
C GLU A 156 2.15 6.28 9.49
N VAL A 157 1.89 7.22 10.41
CA VAL A 157 1.92 8.67 10.13
C VAL A 157 3.34 9.09 9.74
N GLY A 158 4.35 8.65 10.48
CA GLY A 158 5.76 8.89 10.14
C GLY A 158 6.16 8.28 8.80
N GLN A 159 5.67 7.08 8.47
CA GLN A 159 5.92 6.43 7.18
C GLN A 159 5.21 7.17 6.03
N SER A 160 3.97 7.63 6.24
CA SER A 160 3.24 8.45 5.26
C SER A 160 3.96 9.76 4.96
N GLN A 161 4.57 10.39 5.96
CA GLN A 161 5.40 11.58 5.80
C GLN A 161 6.70 11.27 5.04
N ARG A 162 7.47 10.26 5.46
CA ARG A 162 8.72 9.86 4.79
C ARG A 162 8.51 9.49 3.33
N SER A 163 7.39 8.83 3.03
CA SER A 163 7.07 8.37 1.67
C SER A 163 6.66 9.46 0.68
N ILE A 164 6.50 10.70 1.14
CA ILE A 164 6.38 11.86 0.24
C ILE A 164 7.67 12.04 -0.57
N PHE A 165 8.83 11.81 0.06
CA PHE A 165 10.14 11.99 -0.56
C PHE A 165 10.86 10.67 -0.86
N ASN A 166 10.44 9.58 -0.23
CA ASN A 166 11.04 8.26 -0.38
C ASN A 166 9.94 7.24 -0.71
N PRO A 167 9.52 7.12 -1.98
CA PRO A 167 8.49 6.18 -2.37
C PRO A 167 8.78 4.77 -1.85
N SER A 168 7.77 4.13 -1.26
CA SER A 168 7.90 2.80 -0.65
C SER A 168 7.83 1.70 -1.71
N MET A 169 8.40 0.53 -1.44
CA MET A 169 8.17 -0.69 -2.23
C MET A 169 6.85 -1.39 -1.90
N PHE A 170 6.21 -0.99 -0.80
CA PHE A 170 4.99 -1.59 -0.28
C PHE A 170 3.78 -0.70 -0.57
N GLY A 171 2.60 -1.31 -0.71
CA GLY A 171 1.39 -0.54 -0.95
C GLY A 171 1.19 -0.06 -2.38
N ASN A 172 2.10 -0.41 -3.31
CA ASN A 172 2.14 0.02 -4.70
C ASN A 172 1.62 -1.02 -5.69
N THR A 173 1.23 -0.57 -6.88
CA THR A 173 0.93 -1.47 -8.01
C THR A 173 2.25 -2.08 -8.49
N LEU A 174 2.17 -3.17 -9.26
CA LEU A 174 3.39 -3.75 -9.85
C LEU A 174 4.05 -2.75 -10.80
N ASP A 175 3.28 -2.00 -11.60
CA ASP A 175 3.82 -0.99 -12.50
C ASP A 175 4.57 0.13 -11.76
N GLU A 176 3.99 0.65 -10.66
CA GLU A 176 4.65 1.64 -9.80
C GLU A 176 5.97 1.07 -9.22
N VAL A 177 5.98 -0.18 -8.76
CA VAL A 177 7.20 -0.83 -8.27
C VAL A 177 8.25 -0.95 -9.37
N MET A 178 7.84 -1.29 -10.59
CA MET A 178 8.74 -1.38 -11.75
C MET A 178 9.29 0.00 -12.16
N GLU A 179 8.48 1.04 -12.08
CA GLU A 179 8.93 2.42 -12.33
C GLU A 179 9.96 2.87 -11.29
N LEU A 180 9.70 2.59 -10.00
CA LEU A 180 10.61 2.94 -8.90
C LEU A 180 11.98 2.27 -9.03
N GLN A 181 12.04 1.04 -9.54
CA GLN A 181 13.31 0.34 -9.73
C GLN A 181 14.06 0.69 -10.98
N MET A 182 13.44 1.35 -11.95
CA MET A 182 14.05 1.60 -13.24
C MET A 182 15.37 2.38 -13.14
N GLU A 183 15.50 3.28 -12.15
CA GLU A 183 16.75 4.03 -11.94
C GLU A 183 17.91 3.13 -11.49
N LYS A 184 17.66 2.16 -10.62
CA LYS A 184 18.70 1.27 -10.04
C LYS A 184 18.88 -0.03 -10.81
N PHE A 185 17.80 -0.56 -11.37
CA PHE A 185 17.69 -1.86 -12.03
C PHE A 185 16.90 -1.75 -13.35
N PRO A 186 17.38 -0.95 -14.33
CA PRO A 186 16.66 -0.69 -15.58
C PRO A 186 16.41 -1.94 -16.44
N ASN A 187 17.23 -2.98 -16.26
CA ASN A 187 17.15 -4.21 -17.05
C ASN A 187 16.30 -5.31 -16.36
N TYR A 188 15.83 -5.07 -15.14
CA TYR A 188 15.06 -6.08 -14.41
C TYR A 188 13.64 -6.11 -14.95
N ARG A 189 13.18 -7.31 -15.31
CA ARG A 189 11.80 -7.58 -15.77
C ARG A 189 10.89 -7.98 -14.62
N LEU A 190 11.46 -8.36 -13.48
CA LEU A 190 10.72 -8.65 -12.26
C LEU A 190 10.97 -7.57 -11.20
N PRO A 191 10.04 -7.38 -10.26
CA PRO A 191 10.26 -6.54 -9.10
C PRO A 191 11.49 -6.98 -8.31
N TRP A 192 12.43 -6.07 -8.10
CA TRP A 192 13.66 -6.29 -7.34
C TRP A 192 13.37 -6.80 -5.93
N ILE A 193 12.33 -6.28 -5.28
CA ILE A 193 11.88 -6.74 -3.96
C ILE A 193 11.46 -8.23 -3.98
N GLN A 194 10.77 -8.67 -5.04
CA GLN A 194 10.31 -10.05 -5.18
C GLN A 194 11.50 -11.00 -5.29
N THR A 195 12.42 -10.70 -6.22
CA THR A 195 13.60 -11.54 -6.48
C THR A 195 14.55 -11.53 -5.29
N THR A 196 14.82 -10.36 -4.72
CA THR A 196 15.70 -10.21 -3.53
C THR A 196 15.19 -10.98 -2.33
N LEU A 197 13.91 -10.84 -1.95
CA LEU A 197 13.38 -11.56 -0.80
C LEU A 197 13.37 -13.08 -1.02
N SER A 198 13.07 -13.53 -2.25
CA SER A 198 13.12 -14.94 -2.63
C SER A 198 14.55 -15.50 -2.54
N GLU A 199 15.54 -14.74 -3.04
CA GLU A 199 16.96 -15.08 -2.93
C GLU A 199 17.42 -15.13 -1.46
N GLN A 200 16.98 -14.20 -0.60
CA GLN A 200 17.30 -14.24 0.83
C GLN A 200 16.74 -15.49 1.51
N VAL A 201 15.51 -15.91 1.22
CA VAL A 201 14.93 -17.15 1.76
C VAL A 201 15.79 -18.36 1.38
N LEU A 202 16.22 -18.47 0.13
CA LEU A 202 17.07 -19.59 -0.32
C LEU A 202 18.48 -19.53 0.26
N LYS A 203 19.08 -18.34 0.32
CA LYS A 203 20.42 -18.12 0.88
C LYS A 203 20.50 -18.53 2.35
N LEU A 204 19.41 -18.35 3.10
CA LEU A 204 19.27 -18.75 4.50
C LEU A 204 18.87 -20.21 4.69
N GLY A 205 18.83 -21.01 3.62
CA GLY A 205 18.49 -22.43 3.68
C GLY A 205 17.01 -22.70 3.88
N GLY A 206 16.12 -21.79 3.43
CA GLY A 206 14.67 -21.96 3.58
C GLY A 206 14.13 -23.25 2.97
N ASN A 207 14.79 -23.82 1.95
CA ASN A 207 14.44 -25.11 1.36
C ASN A 207 14.74 -26.32 2.28
N CYS A 208 15.42 -26.09 3.39
CA CYS A 208 15.71 -27.05 4.45
C CYS A 208 15.05 -26.68 5.79
N THR A 209 14.27 -25.59 5.86
CA THR A 209 13.64 -25.11 7.09
C THR A 209 12.23 -25.67 7.25
N GLU A 210 11.96 -26.28 8.40
CA GLU A 210 10.63 -26.78 8.74
C GLU A 210 9.60 -25.64 8.80
N GLY A 211 8.48 -25.80 8.11
CA GLY A 211 7.37 -24.87 8.13
C GLY A 211 7.65 -23.52 7.46
N ILE A 212 8.62 -23.42 6.54
CA ILE A 212 8.86 -22.19 5.77
C ILE A 212 7.55 -21.65 5.15
N PHE A 213 7.33 -20.33 5.22
CA PHE A 213 6.05 -19.65 4.93
C PHE A 213 4.85 -19.98 5.81
N ARG A 214 4.83 -21.10 6.56
CA ARG A 214 3.77 -21.39 7.55
C ARG A 214 4.06 -20.74 8.89
N VAL A 215 5.28 -20.92 9.40
CA VAL A 215 5.76 -20.30 10.64
C VAL A 215 6.09 -18.83 10.35
N PRO A 216 5.58 -17.87 11.16
CA PRO A 216 5.93 -16.47 11.01
C PRO A 216 7.34 -16.21 11.56
N GLY A 217 8.14 -15.44 10.82
CA GLY A 217 9.34 -14.82 11.38
C GLY A 217 9.01 -13.80 12.47
N ASP A 218 10.02 -13.44 13.25
CA ASP A 218 9.89 -12.43 14.32
C ASP A 218 9.38 -11.09 13.76
N ILE A 219 8.41 -10.49 14.45
CA ILE A 219 7.70 -9.30 13.95
C ILE A 219 8.63 -8.10 13.88
N ASP A 220 9.50 -7.93 14.88
CA ASP A 220 10.43 -6.80 14.91
C ASP A 220 11.49 -6.97 13.83
N GLU A 221 12.04 -8.18 13.64
CA GLU A 221 12.96 -8.46 12.53
C GLU A 221 12.32 -8.26 11.15
N VAL A 222 11.06 -8.67 10.96
CA VAL A 222 10.32 -8.43 9.71
C VAL A 222 10.14 -6.93 9.47
N ASN A 223 9.80 -6.16 10.49
CA ASN A 223 9.65 -4.70 10.37
C ASN A 223 10.99 -4.01 10.09
N MET A 224 12.08 -4.44 10.73
CA MET A 224 13.42 -3.94 10.43
C MET A 224 13.82 -4.24 8.99
N LEU A 225 13.60 -5.48 8.52
CA LEU A 225 13.89 -5.86 7.14
C LEU A 225 13.04 -5.04 6.15
N LYS A 226 11.76 -4.80 6.46
CA LYS A 226 10.87 -3.95 5.65
C LYS A 226 11.46 -2.55 5.47
N VAL A 227 11.92 -1.92 6.55
CA VAL A 227 12.53 -0.57 6.51
C VAL A 227 13.81 -0.57 5.66
N GLN A 228 14.65 -1.60 5.75
CA GLN A 228 15.87 -1.68 4.95
C GLN A 228 15.57 -1.87 3.46
N ILE A 229 14.65 -2.78 3.14
CA ILE A 229 14.24 -3.04 1.74
C ILE A 229 13.60 -1.80 1.10
N ASP A 230 12.80 -1.04 1.85
CA ASP A 230 12.25 0.25 1.40
C ASP A 230 13.33 1.28 1.04
N GLN A 231 14.53 1.13 1.62
CA GLN A 231 15.70 1.97 1.34
C GLN A 231 16.65 1.34 0.33
N TRP A 232 16.23 0.29 -0.39
CA TRP A 232 17.06 -0.45 -1.34
C TRP A 232 18.26 -1.16 -0.71
N ASN A 233 18.19 -1.45 0.59
CA ASN A 233 19.25 -2.07 1.34
C ASN A 233 18.90 -3.53 1.66
N VAL A 234 19.82 -4.44 1.35
CA VAL A 234 19.70 -5.86 1.70
C VAL A 234 20.64 -6.14 2.87
N PRO A 235 20.13 -6.50 4.06
CA PRO A 235 21.00 -6.78 5.19
C PRO A 235 21.94 -7.95 4.93
N GLU A 236 23.21 -7.79 5.31
CA GLU A 236 24.21 -8.86 5.20
C GLU A 236 24.02 -9.99 6.21
N LYS A 237 23.40 -9.67 7.36
CA LYS A 237 23.20 -10.57 8.50
C LYS A 237 21.72 -10.79 8.77
N LEU A 238 21.13 -11.71 8.02
CA LEU A 238 19.89 -12.37 8.40
C LEU A 238 20.23 -13.79 8.87
N HIS A 239 19.49 -14.30 9.84
CA HIS A 239 19.70 -15.63 10.40
C HIS A 239 18.50 -16.54 10.21
N ASP A 240 17.29 -15.97 10.30
CA ASP A 240 16.05 -16.72 10.19
C ASP A 240 15.42 -16.58 8.79
N PRO A 241 15.27 -17.67 8.00
CA PRO A 241 14.59 -17.65 6.71
C PRO A 241 13.08 -17.34 6.81
N HIS A 242 12.45 -17.48 7.98
CA HIS A 242 11.06 -17.09 8.19
C HIS A 242 10.85 -15.58 8.08
N VAL A 243 11.88 -14.76 8.35
CA VAL A 243 11.81 -13.30 8.28
C VAL A 243 11.61 -12.80 6.84
N PRO A 244 12.51 -13.07 5.87
CA PRO A 244 12.26 -12.68 4.47
C PRO A 244 11.06 -13.43 3.87
N GLY A 245 10.75 -14.65 4.32
CA GLY A 245 9.55 -15.37 3.89
C GLY A 245 8.24 -14.71 4.34
N SER A 246 8.19 -14.22 5.59
CA SER A 246 7.08 -13.41 6.11
C SER A 246 6.95 -12.09 5.36
N LEU A 247 8.07 -11.41 5.09
CA LEU A 247 8.07 -10.13 4.39
C LEU A 247 7.64 -10.27 2.93
N LEU A 248 8.05 -11.34 2.23
CA LEU A 248 7.61 -11.62 0.85
C LEU A 248 6.09 -11.78 0.77
N LYS A 249 5.49 -12.56 1.69
CA LYS A 249 4.03 -12.69 1.78
C LYS A 249 3.37 -11.35 2.09
N LEU A 250 3.94 -10.57 3.01
CA LEU A 250 3.44 -9.24 3.36
C LEU A 250 3.43 -8.31 2.14
N TRP A 251 4.50 -8.32 1.34
CA TRP A 251 4.62 -7.49 0.15
C TRP A 251 3.49 -7.77 -0.86
N TYR A 252 3.28 -9.04 -1.24
CA TYR A 252 2.14 -9.41 -2.12
C TYR A 252 0.79 -9.01 -1.53
N ARG A 253 0.59 -9.26 -0.23
CA ARG A 253 -0.64 -8.90 0.46
C ARG A 253 -0.89 -7.39 0.48
N GLU A 254 0.16 -6.59 0.55
CA GLU A 254 0.07 -5.13 0.61
C GLU A 254 0.03 -4.46 -0.77
N LEU A 255 0.25 -5.18 -1.88
CA LEU A 255 0.13 -4.63 -3.23
C LEU A 255 -1.19 -3.86 -3.40
N ALA A 256 -1.13 -2.75 -4.12
CA ALA A 256 -2.28 -1.87 -4.35
C ALA A 256 -3.45 -2.65 -4.98
N ALA A 257 -3.18 -3.39 -6.05
CA ALA A 257 -4.03 -4.42 -6.62
C ALA A 257 -3.46 -5.81 -6.29
N PRO A 258 -4.30 -6.85 -6.13
CA PRO A 258 -3.80 -8.21 -5.95
C PRO A 258 -2.90 -8.66 -7.11
N LEU A 259 -1.98 -9.61 -6.85
CA LEU A 259 -1.09 -10.16 -7.87
C LEU A 259 -1.86 -10.71 -9.07
N ILE A 260 -2.98 -11.39 -8.81
CA ILE A 260 -3.98 -11.73 -9.82
C ILE A 260 -5.05 -10.64 -9.77
N PRO A 261 -5.20 -9.80 -10.82
CA PRO A 261 -6.16 -8.70 -10.81
C PRO A 261 -7.61 -9.18 -10.63
N ALA A 262 -8.46 -8.33 -10.05
CA ALA A 262 -9.85 -8.66 -9.72
C ALA A 262 -10.64 -9.17 -10.94
N ASP A 263 -10.41 -8.61 -12.13
CA ASP A 263 -11.06 -9.01 -13.38
C ASP A 263 -10.82 -10.48 -13.77
N PHE A 264 -9.78 -11.12 -13.23
CA PHE A 264 -9.45 -12.52 -13.48
C PHE A 264 -9.83 -13.45 -12.32
N TYR A 265 -10.30 -12.90 -11.20
CA TYR A 265 -10.58 -13.66 -9.98
C TYR A 265 -11.63 -14.75 -10.22
N ASP A 266 -12.75 -14.40 -10.86
CA ASP A 266 -13.84 -15.34 -11.14
C ASP A 266 -13.37 -16.49 -12.03
N ALA A 267 -12.59 -16.19 -13.09
CA ALA A 267 -12.00 -17.20 -13.94
C ALA A 267 -11.06 -18.15 -13.16
N CYS A 268 -10.29 -17.64 -12.21
CA CYS A 268 -9.44 -18.48 -11.35
C CYS A 268 -10.26 -19.43 -10.46
N VAL A 269 -11.33 -18.94 -9.83
CA VAL A 269 -12.16 -19.79 -8.96
C VAL A 269 -13.05 -20.75 -9.73
N GLU A 270 -13.34 -20.50 -11.01
CA GLU A 270 -14.07 -21.42 -11.89
C GLU A 270 -13.16 -22.54 -12.44
N THR A 271 -11.90 -22.22 -12.73
CA THR A 271 -10.92 -23.14 -13.36
C THR A 271 -10.00 -23.85 -12.37
N PHE A 272 -10.21 -23.69 -11.06
CA PHE A 272 -9.31 -24.14 -9.99
C PHE A 272 -8.85 -25.61 -10.03
N ASN A 273 -9.62 -26.51 -10.65
CA ASN A 273 -9.34 -27.94 -10.75
C ASN A 273 -9.08 -28.42 -12.19
N ASP A 274 -9.04 -27.51 -13.16
CA ASP A 274 -8.71 -27.78 -14.56
C ASP A 274 -7.33 -27.16 -14.85
N PRO A 275 -6.25 -27.98 -14.93
CA PRO A 275 -4.90 -27.47 -15.16
C PRO A 275 -4.76 -26.64 -16.44
N ASP A 276 -5.32 -27.10 -17.55
CA ASP A 276 -5.17 -26.42 -18.85
C ASP A 276 -5.92 -25.10 -18.84
N ALA A 277 -7.14 -25.08 -18.30
CA ALA A 277 -7.92 -23.84 -18.18
C ALA A 277 -7.26 -22.84 -17.20
N ALA A 278 -6.76 -23.31 -16.05
CA ALA A 278 -6.07 -22.47 -15.08
C ALA A 278 -4.80 -21.84 -15.66
N ILE A 279 -4.01 -22.61 -16.42
CA ILE A 279 -2.81 -22.12 -17.11
C ILE A 279 -3.18 -21.08 -18.19
N ASN A 280 -4.27 -21.28 -18.92
CA ASN A 280 -4.75 -20.30 -19.90
C ASN A 280 -5.14 -18.95 -19.27
N VAL A 281 -5.69 -18.96 -18.05
CA VAL A 281 -5.93 -17.72 -17.29
C VAL A 281 -4.60 -17.01 -17.03
N VAL A 282 -3.56 -17.73 -16.57
CA VAL A 282 -2.22 -17.15 -16.34
C VAL A 282 -1.64 -16.51 -17.60
N TYR A 283 -1.78 -17.15 -18.77
CA TYR A 283 -1.26 -16.58 -20.03
C TYR A 283 -2.00 -15.32 -20.47
N SER A 284 -3.25 -15.15 -20.04
CA SER A 284 -4.11 -14.00 -20.34
C SER A 284 -3.90 -12.82 -19.38
N LEU A 285 -3.14 -13.00 -18.30
CA LEU A 285 -2.82 -11.92 -17.36
C LEU A 285 -1.96 -10.83 -18.03
N PRO A 286 -2.02 -9.58 -17.52
CA PRO A 286 -1.07 -8.54 -17.90
C PRO A 286 0.38 -9.01 -17.72
N GLU A 287 1.29 -8.54 -18.58
CA GLU A 287 2.66 -9.09 -18.67
C GLU A 287 3.37 -9.14 -17.32
N ILE A 288 3.34 -8.03 -16.56
CA ILE A 288 4.02 -7.95 -15.27
C ILE A 288 3.41 -8.89 -14.23
N ASN A 289 2.07 -8.97 -14.16
CA ASN A 289 1.36 -9.91 -13.28
C ASN A 289 1.70 -11.36 -13.63
N ARG A 290 1.73 -11.70 -14.92
CA ARG A 290 2.10 -13.03 -15.41
C ARG A 290 3.54 -13.38 -15.03
N LEU A 291 4.49 -12.46 -15.24
CA LEU A 291 5.89 -12.66 -14.88
C LEU A 291 6.04 -12.87 -13.36
N CYS A 292 5.47 -11.99 -12.55
CA CYS A 292 5.51 -12.09 -11.09
C CYS A 292 4.86 -13.38 -10.59
N LEU A 293 3.68 -13.74 -11.08
CA LEU A 293 3.01 -14.98 -10.68
C LEU A 293 3.82 -16.20 -11.10
N SER A 294 4.32 -16.25 -12.33
CA SER A 294 5.11 -17.38 -12.82
C SER A 294 6.41 -17.54 -12.03
N TYR A 295 7.08 -16.45 -11.66
CA TYR A 295 8.25 -16.47 -10.78
C TYR A 295 7.90 -16.97 -9.38
N LEU A 296 6.78 -16.52 -8.80
CA LEU A 296 6.32 -17.01 -7.51
C LEU A 296 6.05 -18.52 -7.56
N ILE A 297 5.33 -19.00 -8.58
CA ILE A 297 5.03 -20.42 -8.75
C ILE A 297 6.31 -21.23 -8.90
N ARG A 298 7.27 -20.77 -9.70
CA ARG A 298 8.59 -21.37 -9.83
C ARG A 298 9.31 -21.48 -8.49
N PHE A 299 9.28 -20.40 -7.72
CA PHE A 299 9.90 -20.36 -6.41
C PHE A 299 9.24 -21.36 -5.45
N LEU A 300 7.90 -21.46 -5.45
CA LEU A 300 7.17 -22.46 -4.66
C LEU A 300 7.45 -23.90 -5.11
N GLN A 301 7.64 -24.13 -6.42
CA GLN A 301 7.99 -25.43 -6.98
C GLN A 301 9.30 -25.98 -6.44
N ILE A 302 10.26 -25.13 -6.03
CA ILE A 302 11.49 -25.55 -5.34
C ILE A 302 11.14 -26.28 -4.03
N PHE A 303 10.28 -25.68 -3.20
CA PHE A 303 9.91 -26.25 -1.90
C PHE A 303 8.99 -27.47 -2.04
N ALA A 304 8.14 -27.48 -3.07
CA ALA A 304 7.22 -28.57 -3.35
C ALA A 304 7.92 -29.86 -3.82
N GLN A 305 9.18 -29.80 -4.26
CA GLN A 305 9.92 -31.00 -4.66
C GLN A 305 9.97 -32.04 -3.53
N PRO A 306 9.89 -33.35 -3.82
CA PRO A 306 9.88 -34.40 -2.80
C PRO A 306 11.08 -34.38 -1.85
N GLU A 307 12.26 -34.00 -2.33
CA GLU A 307 13.49 -33.88 -1.54
C GLU A 307 13.42 -32.76 -0.49
N ASN A 308 12.79 -31.62 -0.84
CA ASN A 308 12.67 -30.46 0.04
C ASN A 308 11.43 -30.58 0.93
N SER A 309 10.27 -30.94 0.39
CA SER A 309 9.00 -31.05 1.13
C SER A 309 9.04 -32.10 2.25
N LYS A 310 9.84 -33.16 2.12
CA LYS A 310 10.07 -34.13 3.21
C LYS A 310 10.73 -33.49 4.44
N ILE A 311 11.60 -32.51 4.23
CA ILE A 311 12.33 -31.79 5.28
C ILE A 311 11.48 -30.62 5.78
N THR A 312 11.08 -29.73 4.87
CA THR A 312 10.32 -28.50 5.20
C THR A 312 8.91 -28.78 5.69
N LYS A 313 8.34 -29.96 5.39
CA LYS A 313 6.91 -30.29 5.60
C LYS A 313 5.94 -29.43 4.79
N MET A 314 6.44 -28.74 3.78
CA MET A 314 5.66 -27.85 2.91
C MET A 314 5.49 -28.46 1.52
N ASP A 315 4.44 -29.27 1.34
CA ASP A 315 4.03 -29.76 0.03
C ASP A 315 3.24 -28.69 -0.76
N ALA A 316 2.87 -29.01 -2.00
CA ALA A 316 2.10 -28.09 -2.85
C ALA A 316 0.78 -27.63 -2.21
N SER A 317 0.12 -28.47 -1.40
CA SER A 317 -1.13 -28.10 -0.73
C SER A 317 -0.89 -27.11 0.42
N ASN A 318 0.14 -27.36 1.24
CA ASN A 318 0.52 -26.49 2.35
C ASN A 318 1.03 -25.13 1.85
N LEU A 319 1.81 -25.12 0.77
CA LEU A 319 2.29 -23.89 0.14
C LEU A 319 1.13 -23.07 -0.44
N ALA A 320 0.19 -23.73 -1.12
CA ALA A 320 -0.98 -23.05 -1.67
C ALA A 320 -1.88 -22.45 -0.58
N MET A 321 -2.07 -23.16 0.54
CA MET A 321 -2.83 -22.67 1.70
C MET A 321 -2.28 -21.35 2.23
N VAL A 322 -0.96 -21.21 2.31
CA VAL A 322 -0.32 -19.99 2.86
C VAL A 322 -0.16 -18.88 1.83
N MET A 323 -0.10 -19.20 0.53
CA MET A 323 0.20 -18.23 -0.52
C MET A 323 -1.04 -17.68 -1.24
N ALA A 324 -2.11 -18.47 -1.38
CA ALA A 324 -3.33 -18.04 -2.07
C ALA A 324 -3.93 -16.73 -1.54
N PRO A 325 -4.04 -16.50 -0.21
CA PRO A 325 -4.57 -15.24 0.33
C PRO A 325 -3.70 -14.00 0.02
N ASN A 326 -2.45 -14.19 -0.42
CA ASN A 326 -1.58 -13.08 -0.82
C ASN A 326 -1.63 -12.83 -2.34
N CYS A 327 -2.16 -13.76 -3.13
CA CYS A 327 -2.22 -13.65 -4.59
C CYS A 327 -3.59 -13.20 -5.10
N LEU A 328 -4.67 -13.66 -4.43
CA LEU A 328 -6.07 -13.47 -4.81
C LEU A 328 -6.80 -12.70 -3.70
N ARG A 329 -7.83 -11.94 -4.06
CA ARG A 329 -8.70 -11.22 -3.11
C ARG A 329 -10.15 -11.36 -3.54
N CYS A 330 -10.98 -11.99 -2.71
CA CYS A 330 -12.43 -12.04 -2.90
C CYS A 330 -13.05 -10.67 -2.58
N GLU A 331 -13.76 -10.06 -3.53
CA GLU A 331 -14.45 -8.78 -3.33
C GLU A 331 -15.89 -8.94 -2.79
N SER A 332 -16.38 -10.16 -2.69
CA SER A 332 -17.71 -10.45 -2.13
C SER A 332 -17.78 -10.10 -0.63
N GLU A 333 -18.88 -9.47 -0.21
CA GLU A 333 -19.18 -9.24 1.21
C GLU A 333 -19.96 -10.42 1.85
N ASP A 334 -20.41 -11.44 1.09
CA ASP A 334 -21.13 -12.60 1.62
C ASP A 334 -20.15 -13.62 2.24
N PRO A 335 -20.20 -13.87 3.57
CA PRO A 335 -19.30 -14.81 4.23
C PRO A 335 -19.31 -16.23 3.65
N ARG A 336 -20.43 -16.66 3.06
CA ARG A 336 -20.55 -17.99 2.44
C ARG A 336 -19.71 -18.08 1.17
N ILE A 337 -19.79 -17.04 0.32
CA ILE A 337 -19.00 -16.94 -0.91
C ILE A 337 -17.52 -16.84 -0.57
N ILE A 338 -17.16 -16.00 0.40
CA ILE A 338 -15.77 -15.87 0.86
C ILE A 338 -15.22 -17.23 1.32
N PHE A 339 -15.97 -17.96 2.14
CA PHE A 339 -15.53 -19.26 2.65
C PHE A 339 -15.42 -20.33 1.55
N GLU A 340 -16.36 -20.38 0.62
CA GLU A 340 -16.33 -21.31 -0.51
C GLU A 340 -15.13 -21.00 -1.42
N ASN A 341 -14.97 -19.74 -1.81
CA ASN A 341 -13.90 -19.32 -2.70
C ASN A 341 -12.52 -19.49 -2.10
N THR A 342 -12.36 -19.35 -0.77
CA THR A 342 -11.08 -19.62 -0.09
C THR A 342 -10.53 -21.01 -0.45
N ARG A 343 -11.40 -22.04 -0.56
CA ARG A 343 -10.97 -23.40 -0.96
C ARG A 343 -10.59 -23.49 -2.44
N LYS A 344 -11.31 -22.76 -3.30
CA LYS A 344 -11.06 -22.70 -4.74
C LYS A 344 -9.75 -21.96 -5.03
N GLU A 345 -9.50 -20.84 -4.37
CA GLU A 345 -8.24 -20.08 -4.43
C GLU A 345 -7.02 -20.95 -4.07
N MET A 346 -7.08 -21.67 -2.95
CA MET A 346 -6.03 -22.61 -2.55
C MET A 346 -5.82 -23.70 -3.59
N SER A 347 -6.90 -24.25 -4.13
CA SER A 347 -6.82 -25.30 -5.14
C SER A 347 -6.24 -24.79 -6.46
N TYR A 348 -6.60 -23.57 -6.88
CA TYR A 348 -6.06 -22.92 -8.07
C TYR A 348 -4.54 -22.72 -7.95
N ILE A 349 -4.05 -22.15 -6.84
CA ILE A 349 -2.60 -22.00 -6.63
C ILE A 349 -1.91 -23.36 -6.57
N ARG A 350 -2.51 -24.37 -5.94
CA ARG A 350 -1.95 -25.74 -5.92
C ARG A 350 -1.83 -26.30 -7.34
N THR A 351 -2.87 -26.15 -8.16
CA THR A 351 -2.88 -26.56 -9.58
C THR A 351 -1.73 -25.89 -10.33
N LEU A 352 -1.52 -24.59 -10.15
CA LEU A 352 -0.37 -23.90 -10.76
C LEU A 352 0.97 -24.44 -10.28
N VAL A 353 1.15 -24.66 -8.97
CA VAL A 353 2.40 -25.25 -8.43
C VAL A 353 2.69 -26.63 -9.04
N GLN A 354 1.65 -27.43 -9.32
CA GLN A 354 1.81 -28.78 -9.86
C GLN A 354 2.03 -28.82 -11.37
N TYR A 355 1.39 -27.93 -12.14
CA TYR A 355 1.25 -28.10 -13.59
C TYR A 355 1.79 -26.93 -14.43
N LEU A 356 1.99 -25.74 -13.85
CA LEU A 356 2.52 -24.60 -14.62
C LEU A 356 3.99 -24.83 -14.97
N ASP A 357 4.32 -24.81 -16.25
CA ASP A 357 5.70 -24.79 -16.71
C ASP A 357 6.34 -23.42 -16.48
N THR A 358 7.40 -23.42 -15.68
CA THR A 358 8.16 -22.23 -15.31
C THR A 358 9.63 -22.31 -15.73
N SER A 359 9.99 -23.30 -16.56
CA SER A 359 11.37 -23.50 -17.05
C SER A 359 11.90 -22.29 -17.82
N TRP A 360 11.04 -21.63 -18.59
CA TRP A 360 11.37 -20.42 -19.37
C TRP A 360 11.81 -19.21 -18.53
N LEU A 361 11.63 -19.23 -17.21
CA LEU A 361 12.10 -18.18 -16.29
C LEU A 361 13.57 -18.34 -15.87
N ASP A 362 14.28 -19.35 -16.37
CA ASP A 362 15.72 -19.51 -16.12
C ASP A 362 16.49 -18.24 -16.50
N GLY A 363 17.14 -17.62 -15.50
CA GLY A 363 17.96 -16.42 -15.69
C GLY A 363 17.19 -15.11 -15.85
N VAL A 364 15.85 -15.11 -15.75
CA VAL A 364 15.06 -13.87 -15.74
C VAL A 364 15.23 -13.19 -14.38
N LYS A 365 15.71 -11.95 -14.41
CA LYS A 365 15.79 -11.03 -13.26
C LYS A 365 14.94 -9.81 -13.52
#